data_AF-A0A2V6X2K1-F1
#
_entry.id   AF-A0A2V6X2K1-F1
#
_cell.length_a   1.000
_cell.length_b   1.000
_cell.length_c   1.000
_cell.angle_alpha   90.00
_cell.angle_beta   90.00
_cell.angle_gamma   90.00
#
_symmetry.space_group_name_H-M   'P 1'
#
loop_
_entity.id
_entity.type
_entity.pdbx_description
1 polymer ?
#
loop_
_entity_poly.entity_id
_entity_poly.type
_entity_poly.pdbx_seq_one_letter_code
_entity_poly.pdbx_strand_id
1 'polypeptide(L)'
;MARVRRSVLFVPGSDRAALRGALEAGPDTLVVDLEDTVTPARKHAARALAVAFLGEPAPAHTERAARVNSPATPYFSDDLLAVIAAGADALVIPKVSSAGEIRAVDNQVARTEVESGRPAGSVRFLPLISP
;
A
#
# COMPACT_ATOMS: atom_id res chain seq x y z
N MET A 1 7.44 -6.79 17.02
CA MET A 1 8.58 -7.61 16.52
C MET A 1 8.98 -7.14 15.13
N ALA A 2 10.26 -7.23 14.78
CA ALA A 2 10.71 -6.97 13.42
C ALA A 2 10.13 -8.03 12.46
N ARG A 3 9.56 -7.58 11.33
CA ARG A 3 9.14 -8.47 10.23
C ARG A 3 10.33 -8.61 9.29
N VAL A 4 10.61 -9.84 8.85
CA VAL A 4 11.66 -10.10 7.85
C VAL A 4 11.17 -9.60 6.49
N ARG A 5 12.02 -8.93 5.71
CA ARG A 5 11.72 -8.40 4.36
C ARG A 5 12.88 -8.67 3.40
N ARG A 6 13.22 -9.94 3.18
CA ARG A 6 14.28 -10.38 2.26
C ARG A 6 13.81 -10.31 0.81
N SER A 7 12.51 -10.47 0.58
CA SER A 7 11.86 -10.34 -0.72
C SER A 7 10.69 -9.36 -0.65
N VAL A 8 10.70 -8.36 -1.53
CA VAL A 8 9.63 -7.37 -1.68
C VAL A 8 9.19 -7.40 -3.14
N LEU A 9 8.01 -7.96 -3.40
CA LEU A 9 7.49 -8.18 -4.75
C LEU A 9 6.44 -7.13 -5.09
N PHE A 10 6.72 -6.29 -6.09
CA PHE A 10 5.77 -5.29 -6.60
C PHE A 10 4.91 -5.89 -7.72
N VAL A 11 3.60 -5.74 -7.62
CA VAL A 11 2.65 -6.26 -8.60
C VAL A 11 1.61 -5.20 -8.92
N PRO A 12 1.28 -4.97 -10.20
CA PRO A 12 0.25 -4.00 -10.57
C PRO A 12 -1.08 -4.28 -9.87
N GLY A 13 -1.61 -3.30 -9.13
CA GLY A 13 -2.89 -3.38 -8.45
C GLY A 13 -4.08 -3.50 -9.39
N SER A 14 -3.86 -3.43 -10.71
CA SER A 14 -4.87 -3.63 -11.74
C SER A 14 -4.89 -5.03 -12.35
N ASP A 15 -4.05 -5.95 -11.85
CA ASP A 15 -3.93 -7.34 -12.34
C ASP A 15 -4.15 -8.36 -11.21
N ARG A 16 -5.39 -8.86 -11.11
CA ARG A 16 -5.79 -9.83 -10.09
C ARG A 16 -5.08 -11.17 -10.24
N ALA A 17 -4.82 -11.61 -11.47
CA ALA A 17 -4.18 -12.89 -11.72
C ALA A 17 -2.71 -12.86 -11.27
N ALA A 18 -1.99 -11.78 -11.60
CA ALA A 18 -0.64 -11.57 -11.14
C ALA A 18 -0.55 -11.47 -9.61
N LEU A 19 -1.49 -10.76 -8.95
CA LEU A 19 -1.54 -10.65 -7.49
C LEU A 19 -1.73 -12.00 -6.80
N ARG A 20 -2.59 -12.87 -7.36
CA ARG A 20 -2.80 -14.23 -6.82
C ARG A 20 -1.57 -15.10 -6.98
N GLY A 21 -0.98 -15.13 -8.18
CA GLY A 21 0.27 -15.88 -8.41
C GLY A 21 1.42 -15.39 -7.54
N ALA A 22 1.51 -14.08 -7.31
CA ALA A 22 2.50 -13.49 -6.42
C ALA A 22 2.28 -13.86 -4.94
N LEU A 23 1.03 -13.95 -4.49
CA LEU A 23 0.71 -14.43 -3.14
C LEU A 23 1.08 -15.91 -2.97
N GLU A 24 0.81 -16.74 -3.98
CA GLU A 24 1.19 -18.16 -4.00
C GLU A 24 2.71 -18.36 -4.00
N ALA A 25 3.47 -17.46 -4.64
CA ALA A 25 4.93 -17.47 -4.61
C ALA A 25 5.54 -17.17 -3.23
N GLY A 26 4.74 -16.67 -2.28
CA GLY A 26 5.11 -16.50 -0.87
C GLY A 26 6.28 -15.52 -0.60
N PRO A 27 6.25 -14.27 -1.10
CA PRO A 27 7.25 -13.28 -0.72
C PRO A 27 7.09 -12.89 0.76
N ASP A 28 8.15 -12.34 1.34
CA ASP A 28 8.09 -11.76 2.68
C ASP A 28 7.15 -10.53 2.69
N THR A 29 7.20 -9.71 1.63
CA THR A 29 6.27 -8.59 1.40
C THR A 29 5.74 -8.62 -0.04
N LEU A 30 4.42 -8.62 -0.18
CA LEU A 30 3.73 -8.40 -1.45
C LEU A 30 3.22 -6.95 -1.49
N VAL A 31 3.64 -6.17 -2.49
CA VAL A 31 3.22 -4.78 -2.69
C VAL A 31 2.20 -4.71 -3.82
N VAL A 32 0.97 -4.33 -3.47
CA VAL A 32 -0.07 -3.95 -4.43
C VAL A 32 0.22 -2.54 -4.94
N ASP A 33 0.60 -2.41 -6.21
CA ASP A 33 1.06 -1.15 -6.76
C ASP A 33 -0.06 -0.35 -7.45
N LEU A 34 -0.35 0.84 -6.94
CA LEU A 34 -1.34 1.77 -7.50
C LEU A 34 -0.69 2.93 -8.24
N GLU A 35 0.64 3.02 -8.28
CA GLU A 35 1.38 4.18 -8.81
C GLU A 35 1.80 3.97 -10.26
N ASP A 36 3.10 3.91 -10.58
CA ASP A 36 3.57 3.98 -11.97
C ASP A 36 3.16 2.77 -12.85
N THR A 37 2.81 1.62 -12.28
CA THR A 37 2.30 0.46 -13.06
C THR A 37 0.83 0.59 -13.47
N VAL A 38 0.14 1.66 -13.05
CA VAL A 38 -1.27 1.89 -13.32
C VAL A 38 -1.44 3.20 -14.07
N THR A 39 -2.04 3.14 -15.26
CA THR A 39 -2.35 4.35 -16.05
C THR A 39 -3.41 5.21 -15.35
N PRO A 40 -3.45 6.54 -15.58
CA PRO A 40 -4.44 7.43 -14.97
C PRO A 40 -5.90 6.95 -15.13
N ALA A 41 -6.27 6.50 -16.34
CA ALA A 41 -7.61 6.00 -16.64
C ALA A 41 -8.00 4.73 -15.85
N ARG A 42 -7.00 3.99 -15.33
CA ARG A 42 -7.21 2.74 -14.60
C ARG A 42 -7.11 2.91 -13.08
N LYS A 43 -6.77 4.09 -12.54
CA LYS A 43 -6.56 4.32 -11.10
C LYS A 43 -7.75 3.87 -10.25
N HIS A 44 -8.97 4.27 -10.64
CA HIS A 44 -10.18 3.90 -9.91
C HIS A 44 -10.41 2.38 -9.90
N ALA A 45 -10.30 1.73 -11.07
CA ALA A 45 -10.47 0.29 -11.19
C ALA A 45 -9.38 -0.49 -10.43
N ALA A 46 -8.13 -0.04 -10.49
CA ALA A 46 -7.01 -0.62 -9.75
C ALA A 46 -7.21 -0.52 -8.23
N ARG A 47 -7.68 0.62 -7.73
CA ARG A 47 -7.99 0.82 -6.32
C ARG A 47 -9.08 -0.14 -5.83
N ALA A 48 -10.16 -0.28 -6.59
CA ALA A 48 -11.24 -1.21 -6.26
C ALA A 48 -10.74 -2.67 -6.19
N LEU A 49 -9.88 -3.07 -7.13
CA LEU A 49 -9.27 -4.40 -7.14
C LEU A 49 -8.31 -4.58 -5.96
N ALA A 50 -7.48 -3.58 -5.67
CA ALA A 50 -6.57 -3.59 -4.53
C ALA A 50 -7.33 -3.77 -3.20
N VAL A 51 -8.44 -3.04 -3.01
CA VAL A 51 -9.32 -3.21 -1.84
C VAL A 51 -9.83 -4.64 -1.74
N ALA A 52 -10.37 -5.19 -2.82
CA ALA A 52 -10.87 -6.55 -2.84
C ALA A 52 -9.78 -7.56 -2.49
N PHE A 53 -8.58 -7.41 -3.05
CA PHE A 53 -7.44 -8.30 -2.80
C PHE A 53 -6.89 -8.19 -1.37
N LEU A 54 -6.75 -6.98 -0.83
CA LEU A 54 -6.29 -6.75 0.54
C LEU A 54 -7.31 -7.23 1.59
N GLY A 55 -8.60 -7.28 1.22
CA GLY A 55 -9.65 -7.86 2.06
C GLY A 55 -9.67 -9.39 2.09
N GLU A 56 -8.97 -10.07 1.18
CA GLU A 56 -8.94 -11.55 1.13
C GLU A 56 -8.07 -12.14 2.26
N PRO A 57 -8.35 -13.36 2.73
CA PRO A 57 -7.43 -14.08 3.61
C PRO A 57 -6.05 -14.28 2.96
N ALA A 58 -4.99 -14.14 3.74
CA ALA A 58 -3.62 -14.35 3.28
C ALA A 58 -2.79 -15.10 4.33
N PRO A 59 -1.70 -15.79 3.93
CA PRO A 59 -0.79 -16.42 4.87
C PRO A 59 -0.19 -15.39 5.84
N ALA A 60 -0.17 -15.70 7.14
CA ALA A 60 0.29 -14.75 8.18
C ALA A 60 1.75 -14.28 8.00
N HIS A 61 2.58 -15.07 7.32
CA HIS A 61 3.99 -14.77 7.10
C HIS A 61 4.22 -13.68 6.04
N THR A 62 3.31 -13.51 5.06
CA THR A 62 3.43 -12.50 4.02
C THR A 62 2.85 -11.17 4.49
N GLU A 63 3.67 -10.12 4.51
CA GLU A 63 3.23 -8.75 4.70
C GLU A 63 2.52 -8.25 3.44
N ARG A 64 1.33 -7.69 3.58
CA ARG A 64 0.59 -7.08 2.46
C ARG A 64 0.72 -5.58 2.52
N ALA A 65 1.54 -5.06 1.62
CA ALA A 65 1.78 -3.64 1.48
C ALA A 65 1.03 -3.08 0.27
N ALA A 66 0.80 -1.77 0.26
CA ALA A 66 0.30 -1.06 -0.92
C ALA A 66 1.24 0.10 -1.26
N ARG A 67 1.64 0.22 -2.53
CA ARG A 67 2.26 1.46 -3.03
C ARG A 67 1.18 2.39 -3.52
N VAL A 68 0.97 3.45 -2.76
CA VAL A 68 -0.01 4.49 -3.09
C VAL A 68 0.60 5.48 -4.08
N ASN A 69 -0.25 6.29 -4.72
CA ASN A 69 0.24 7.39 -5.54
C ASN A 69 1.00 8.43 -4.71
N SER A 70 1.80 9.28 -5.34
CA SER A 70 2.57 10.32 -4.62
C SER A 70 1.64 11.30 -3.88
N PRO A 71 2.04 11.81 -2.70
CA PRO A 71 1.32 12.86 -1.98
C PRO A 71 1.02 14.13 -2.81
N ALA A 72 1.79 14.36 -3.88
CA ALA A 72 1.58 15.49 -4.80
C ALA A 72 0.48 15.25 -5.85
N THR A 73 -0.18 14.09 -5.84
CA THR A 73 -1.20 13.72 -6.84
C THR A 73 -2.60 13.73 -6.23
N PRO A 74 -3.66 13.94 -7.05
CA PRO A 74 -5.04 13.91 -6.55
C PRO A 74 -5.49 12.51 -6.09
N TYR A 75 -4.73 11.45 -6.38
CA TYR A 75 -5.11 10.07 -6.07
C TYR A 75 -4.74 9.64 -4.65
N PHE A 76 -3.81 10.35 -4.00
CA PHE A 76 -3.18 9.93 -2.75
C PHE A 76 -4.17 9.69 -1.62
N SER A 77 -5.06 10.66 -1.35
CA SER A 77 -6.00 10.57 -0.24
C SER A 77 -6.99 9.41 -0.40
N ASP A 78 -7.49 9.21 -1.62
CA ASP A 78 -8.38 8.08 -1.92
C ASP A 78 -7.66 6.74 -1.78
N ASP A 79 -6.40 6.67 -2.21
CA ASP A 79 -5.59 5.46 -2.09
C ASP A 79 -5.37 5.11 -0.62
N LEU A 80 -4.99 6.10 0.22
CA LEU A 80 -4.82 5.90 1.66
C LEU A 80 -6.08 5.33 2.30
N LEU A 81 -7.22 6.01 2.12
CA LEU A 81 -8.49 5.57 2.69
C LEU A 81 -8.82 4.14 2.25
N ALA A 82 -8.71 3.85 0.96
CA ALA A 82 -9.04 2.55 0.41
C ALA A 82 -8.15 1.43 0.97
N VAL A 83 -6.83 1.57 0.90
CA VAL A 83 -5.93 0.46 1.27
C VAL A 83 -5.80 0.28 2.78
N ILE A 84 -5.92 1.37 3.56
CA ILE A 84 -5.93 1.30 5.03
C ILE A 84 -7.20 0.57 5.47
N ALA A 85 -8.38 1.01 5.01
CA ALA A 85 -9.65 0.35 5.34
C ALA A 85 -9.67 -1.12 4.88
N ALA A 86 -9.05 -1.44 3.75
CA ALA A 86 -8.97 -2.80 3.23
C ALA A 86 -8.01 -3.73 3.99
N GLY A 87 -7.20 -3.20 4.91
CA GLY A 87 -6.37 -4.05 5.76
C GLY A 87 -4.88 -4.12 5.41
N ALA A 88 -4.34 -3.14 4.69
CA ALA A 88 -2.90 -3.10 4.42
C ALA A 88 -2.06 -3.09 5.71
N ASP A 89 -0.98 -3.87 5.74
CA ASP A 89 -0.01 -3.92 6.83
C ASP A 89 1.00 -2.76 6.74
N ALA A 90 1.31 -2.34 5.53
CA ALA A 90 2.29 -1.30 5.25
C ALA A 90 1.94 -0.46 4.03
N LEU A 91 2.41 0.78 4.01
CA LEU A 91 2.34 1.70 2.88
C LEU A 91 3.73 1.95 2.34
N VAL A 92 3.86 1.77 1.02
CA VAL A 92 5.01 2.23 0.27
C VAL A 92 4.70 3.65 -0.21
N ILE A 93 5.43 4.63 0.33
CA ILE A 93 5.25 6.05 -0.02
C ILE A 93 6.28 6.38 -1.11
N PRO A 94 5.85 6.68 -2.34
CA PRO A 94 6.79 6.98 -3.42
C PRO A 94 7.34 8.41 -3.29
N LYS A 95 8.51 8.64 -3.91
CA LYS A 95 9.06 9.98 -4.16
C LYS A 95 9.30 10.81 -2.89
N VAL A 96 9.81 10.16 -1.85
CA VAL A 96 10.10 10.80 -0.57
C VAL A 96 11.43 11.54 -0.66
N SER A 97 11.41 12.86 -0.45
CA SER A 97 12.57 13.73 -0.50
C SER A 97 13.01 14.26 0.88
N SER A 98 12.12 14.21 1.88
CA SER A 98 12.42 14.75 3.21
C SER A 98 11.69 14.04 4.34
N ALA A 99 12.24 14.15 5.56
CA ALA A 99 11.56 13.70 6.78
C ALA A 99 10.27 14.49 7.07
N GLY A 100 10.17 15.74 6.57
CA GLY A 100 8.98 16.57 6.71
C GLY A 100 7.77 15.98 5.97
N GLU A 101 7.99 15.46 4.76
CA GLU A 101 6.95 14.78 3.98
C GLU A 101 6.42 13.55 4.71
N ILE A 102 7.30 12.71 5.28
CA ILE A 102 6.87 11.53 6.04
C ILE A 102 6.05 11.93 7.26
N ARG A 103 6.41 12.98 7.99
CA ARG A 103 5.60 13.48 9.11
C ARG A 103 4.22 13.96 8.67
N ALA A 104 4.13 14.62 7.51
CA ALA A 104 2.85 15.05 6.96
C ALA A 104 1.97 13.84 6.57
N VAL A 105 2.57 12.84 5.91
CA VAL A 105 1.90 11.57 5.57
C VAL A 105 1.45 10.82 6.82
N ASP A 106 2.29 10.74 7.85
CA ASP A 106 1.98 10.08 9.12
C ASP A 106 0.74 10.68 9.80
N ASN A 107 0.64 12.01 9.84
CA ASN A 107 -0.54 12.69 10.37
C ASN A 107 -1.82 12.35 9.60
N GLN A 108 -1.74 12.22 8.27
CA GLN A 108 -2.89 11.86 7.44
C GLN A 108 -3.27 10.38 7.62
N VAL A 109 -2.27 9.50 7.69
CA VAL A 109 -2.46 8.06 7.94
C VAL A 109 -3.08 7.82 9.31
N ALA A 110 -2.60 8.46 10.36
CA ALA A 110 -3.15 8.33 11.71
C ALA A 110 -4.64 8.71 11.78
N ARG A 111 -5.05 9.77 11.07
CA ARG A 111 -6.48 10.14 10.94
C ARG A 111 -7.26 9.07 10.19
N THR A 112 -6.72 8.62 9.07
CA THR A 112 -7.35 7.62 8.19
C THR A 112 -7.52 6.26 8.91
N GLU A 113 -6.55 5.86 9.74
CA GLU A 113 -6.65 4.67 10.58
C GLU A 113 -7.84 4.76 11.52
N VAL A 114 -7.97 5.86 12.25
CA VAL A 114 -9.10 6.09 13.18
C VAL A 114 -10.43 6.10 12.43
N GLU A 115 -10.53 6.81 11.31
CA GLU A 115 -11.72 6.85 10.46
C GLU A 115 -12.11 5.47 9.92
N SER A 116 -11.10 4.62 9.65
CA SER A 116 -11.29 3.26 9.16
C SER A 116 -11.48 2.22 10.27
N GLY A 117 -11.59 2.64 11.54
CA GLY A 117 -11.74 1.74 12.70
C GLY A 117 -10.49 0.90 13.02
N ARG A 118 -9.32 1.34 12.56
CA ARG A 118 -8.03 0.70 12.83
C ARG A 118 -7.30 1.36 14.00
N PRO A 119 -6.48 0.62 14.76
CA PRO A 119 -5.62 1.22 15.78
C PRO A 119 -4.65 2.23 15.15
N ALA A 120 -4.47 3.38 15.79
CA ALA A 120 -3.47 4.35 15.36
C ALA A 120 -2.06 3.75 15.44
N GLY A 121 -1.24 3.98 14.40
CA GLY A 121 0.10 3.42 14.25
C GLY A 121 0.13 1.93 13.89
N SER A 122 -1.00 1.37 13.42
CA SER A 122 -1.08 -0.02 12.96
C SER A 122 -0.40 -0.25 11.60
N VAL A 123 -0.39 0.77 10.75
CA VAL A 123 0.16 0.72 9.39
C VAL A 123 1.61 1.18 9.38
N ARG A 124 2.48 0.36 8.81
CA ARG A 124 3.93 0.64 8.74
C ARG A 124 4.29 1.43 7.49
N PHE A 125 5.40 2.18 7.50
CA PHE A 125 5.91 2.86 6.31
C PHE A 125 7.13 2.18 5.69
N LEU A 126 7.14 2.19 4.35
CA LEU A 126 8.23 1.81 3.47
C LEU A 126 8.49 3.00 2.52
N PRO A 127 9.21 4.04 2.97
CA PRO A 127 9.47 5.19 2.12
C PRO A 127 10.41 4.83 0.97
N LEU A 128 10.03 5.16 -0.26
CA LEU A 128 10.93 5.10 -1.42
C LEU A 128 11.62 6.45 -1.55
N ILE A 129 12.88 6.47 -1.12
CA ILE A 129 13.74 7.64 -1.24
C ILE A 129 14.18 7.75 -2.71
N SER A 130 13.80 8.83 -3.36
CA SER A 130 14.30 9.16 -4.70
C SER A 130 14.78 10.62 -4.70
N PRO A 131 16.00 10.88 -5.20
CA PRO A 131 16.54 12.23 -5.29
C PRO A 131 15.80 13.10 -6.32
#